data_AF-Q46196-F1
#
_entry.id   AF-Q46196-F1
#
_cell.length_a   1.000
_cell.length_b   1.000
_cell.length_c   1.000
_cell.angle_alpha   90.00
_cell.angle_beta   90.00
_cell.angle_gamma   90.00
#
_symmetry.space_group_name_H-M   'P 1'
#
loop_
_entity.id
_entity.type
_entity.pdbx_description
1 polymer ?
#
loop_
_entity_poly.entity_id
_entity_poly.type
_entity_poly.pdbx_seq_one_letter_code
_entity_poly.pdbx_strand_id
1 'polypeptide(L)' 'MLNIFRDTFQVMSPVNGNIVNLTNVPDRMFSEEIVGKGIAVDPLEDIIRS' A
#
# COMPACT_ATOMS: atom_id res chain seq x y z
N MET A 1 -15.64 8.98 23.88
CA MET A 1 -16.18 7.76 23.27
C MET A 1 -15.04 6.74 23.23
N LEU A 2 -15.11 5.65 24.02
CA LEU A 2 -14.03 4.67 24.07
C LEU A 2 -14.13 3.71 22.87
N ASN A 3 -13.13 3.68 21.99
CA ASN A 3 -12.98 2.66 20.94
C ASN A 3 -12.48 1.35 21.56
N ILE A 4 -13.40 0.59 22.17
CA ILE A 4 -13.10 -0.66 22.88
C ILE A 4 -12.90 -1.86 21.93
N PHE A 5 -13.39 -1.78 20.69
CA PHE A 5 -13.21 -2.81 19.68
C PHE A 5 -12.57 -2.18 18.44
N ARG A 6 -11.36 -2.63 18.08
CA ARG A 6 -10.71 -2.28 16.81
C ARG A 6 -10.78 -3.50 15.92
N ASP A 7 -11.66 -3.47 14.92
CA ASP A 7 -11.62 -4.44 13.84
C ASP A 7 -10.35 -4.18 13.04
N THR A 8 -9.43 -5.14 13.04
CA THR A 8 -8.22 -5.08 12.23
C THR A 8 -8.51 -5.65 10.86
N PHE A 9 -8.28 -4.85 9.80
CA PHE A 9 -8.31 -5.33 8.43
C PHE A 9 -6.90 -5.73 8.01
N GLN A 10 -6.72 -6.98 7.58
CA GLN A 10 -5.43 -7.45 7.05
C GLN A 10 -5.40 -7.26 5.53
N VAL A 11 -4.35 -6.59 5.05
CA VAL A 11 -4.07 -6.41 3.62
C VAL A 11 -2.85 -7.27 3.30
N MET A 12 -3.01 -8.18 2.33
CA MET A 12 -1.92 -9.03 1.84
C MET A 12 -1.22 -8.35 0.66
N SER A 13 0.06 -8.67 0.44
CA SER A 13 0.77 -8.16 -0.74
C SER A 13 0.14 -8.76 -2.02
N PRO A 14 -0.15 -7.95 -3.05
CA PRO A 14 -0.70 -8.46 -4.30
C PRO A 14 0.37 -9.12 -5.18
N VAL A 15 1.65 -8.91 -4.90
CA VAL A 15 2.79 -9.43 -5.69
C VAL A 15 4.02 -9.62 -4.80
N ASN A 16 4.92 -10.54 -5.17
CA ASN A 16 6.25 -10.59 -4.56
C ASN A 16 7.07 -9.36 -4.96
N GLY A 17 7.62 -8.63 -3.99
CA GLY A 17 8.35 -7.41 -4.28
C GLY A 17 8.94 -6.71 -3.05
N ASN A 18 9.60 -5.58 -3.30
CA ASN A 18 10.15 -4.72 -2.26
C ASN A 18 9.13 -3.64 -1.87
N ILE A 19 8.95 -3.42 -0.57
CA ILE A 19 8.10 -2.33 -0.09
C ILE A 19 8.79 -0.99 -0.38
N VAL A 20 8.03 -0.06 -0.97
CA VAL A 20 8.46 1.30 -1.28
C VAL A 20 7.54 2.27 -0.55
N ASN A 21 8.13 3.28 0.11
CA ASN A 21 7.35 4.36 0.69
C ASN A 21 6.61 5.10 -0.43
N LEU A 22 5.32 5.38 -0.25
CA LEU A 22 4.51 6.04 -1.25
C LEU A 22 5.12 7.39 -1.69
N THR A 23 5.80 8.11 -0.79
CA THR A 23 6.53 9.36 -1.09
C THR A 23 7.66 9.22 -2.11
N ASN A 24 8.14 8.00 -2.35
CA ASN A 24 9.23 7.71 -3.29
C ASN A 24 8.73 7.31 -4.69
N VAL A 25 7.40 7.20 -4.88
CA VAL A 25 6.82 6.93 -6.19
C VAL A 25 6.98 8.18 -7.08
N PRO A 26 7.46 8.07 -8.34
CA PRO A 26 7.77 9.23 -9.19
C PRO A 26 6.52 9.94 -9.76
N ASP A 27 5.32 9.61 -9.29
CA ASP A 27 4.05 10.20 -9.71
C ASP A 27 3.37 10.88 -8.51
N ARG A 28 3.12 12.18 -8.66
CA ARG A 28 2.53 13.04 -7.63
C ARG A 28 1.17 12.55 -7.12
N MET A 29 0.37 11.90 -7.97
CA MET A 29 -0.96 11.40 -7.57
C MET A 29 -0.84 10.38 -6.44
N PHE A 30 0.26 9.62 -6.43
CA PHE A 30 0.59 8.67 -5.38
C PHE A 30 1.48 9.31 -4.30
N SER A 31 2.57 9.98 -4.66
CA SER A 31 3.55 10.48 -3.68
C SER A 31 3.01 11.55 -2.74
N GLU A 32 1.97 12.27 -3.14
CA GLU A 32 1.25 13.25 -2.33
C GLU A 32 -0.04 12.69 -1.69
N GLU A 33 -0.25 11.37 -1.72
CA GLU A 33 -1.43 10.68 -1.17
C GLU A 33 -2.78 11.18 -1.75
N ILE A 34 -2.80 11.80 -2.94
CA ILE A 34 -4.01 12.40 -3.54
C ILE A 34 -5.11 11.36 -3.77
N VAL A 35 -4.73 10.16 -4.20
CA VAL A 35 -5.67 9.03 -4.41
C VAL A 35 -5.99 8.28 -3.12
N GLY A 36 -5.27 8.57 -2.02
CA GLY A 36 -5.40 7.92 -0.73
C GLY A 36 -4.05 7.52 -0.12
N LYS A 37 -4.10 7.13 1.17
CA LYS A 37 -2.94 6.62 1.92
C LYS A 37 -2.63 5.18 1.52
N GLY A 38 -1.35 4.81 1.53
CA GLY A 38 -0.93 3.43 1.23
C GLY A 38 0.58 3.22 1.21
N ILE A 39 0.98 2.11 0.60
CA ILE A 39 2.37 1.76 0.29
C ILE A 39 2.47 1.39 -1.19
N ALA A 40 3.68 1.46 -1.75
CA ALA A 40 3.97 0.91 -3.07
C ALA A 40 4.77 -0.40 -2.93
N VAL A 41 4.71 -1.24 -3.96
CA VAL A 41 5.51 -2.47 -4.08
C VAL A 41 6.25 -2.42 -5.41
N ASP A 42 7.58 -2.55 -5.38
CA ASP A 42 8.42 -2.74 -6.56
C ASP A 42 8.48 -4.25 -6.88
N PRO A 43 7.78 -4.71 -7.94
CA PRO A 43 7.56 -6.12 -8.21
C PRO A 43 8.82 -6.85 -8.65
N LEU A 44 9.00 -8.09 -8.18
CA LEU A 44 10.06 -9.01 -8.62
C LEU A 44 9.54 -10.07 -9.61
N GLU A 45 8.23 -10.08 -9.89
CA GLU A 45 7.55 -11.00 -10.78
C GLU A 45 6.39 -10.32 -11.50
N ASP A 46 5.94 -10.90 -12.62
CA ASP A 46 4.90 -10.32 -13.47
C ASP A 46 3.47 -10.78 -13.11
N ILE A 47 3.30 -11.53 -12.02
CA ILE A 47 2.00 -12.09 -11.61
C ILE A 47 1.44 -11.26 -10.44
N ILE A 48 0.29 -10.62 -10.66
CA ILE A 48 -0.45 -9.88 -9.63
C ILE A 48 -1.66 -10.70 -9.17
N ARG A 49 -1.91 -10.73 -7.86
CA ARG A 49 -3.00 -11.43 -7.18
C ARG A 49 -3.85 -10.47 -6.34
N SER A 50 -5.09 -10.86 -6.09
CA SER A 50 -6.06 -10.16 -5.22
C SER A 50 -6.22 -10.84 -3.88
#